data_AF-A0A1I1PJP3-F1
#
_entry.id   AF-A0A1I1PJP3-F1
#
_cell.length_a   1.000
_cell.length_b   1.000
_cell.length_c   1.000
_cell.angle_alpha   90.00
_cell.angle_beta   90.00
_cell.angle_gamma   90.00
#
_symmetry.space_group_name_H-M   'P 1'
#
loop_
_entity.id
_entity.type
_entity.pdbx_description
1 polymer ?
#
loop_
_entity_poly.entity_id
_entity_poly.type
_entity_poly.pdbx_seq_one_letter_code
_entity_poly.pdbx_strand_id
1 'polypeptide(L)'
;MGVTVSDGQEFYQFDALNPTSILVVDRGVVVGHTRVLPATGPTMLSKTFAYLASCGAYVPHSRMLETSRFCVDTSTARLFADGIHLATMTLIAGILEWADLGGYSEIVTVTDVRLERILRRVGLPLRRLGETSRIGNTIALAGIVDVDAQSVQRVRPSQYRSTFTKLNRAV
;
A
#
# COMPACT_ATOMS: atom_id res chain seq x y z
N MET A 1 -6.63 -20.07 -6.40
CA MET A 1 -6.67 -18.90 -7.30
C MET A 1 -5.32 -18.78 -7.98
N GLY A 2 -5.32 -18.59 -9.30
CA GLY A 2 -4.15 -18.76 -10.15
C GLY A 2 -3.21 -17.57 -10.13
N VAL A 3 -1.99 -17.80 -9.66
CA VAL A 3 -0.79 -17.14 -10.16
C VAL A 3 -0.49 -17.78 -11.51
N THR A 4 -0.31 -16.97 -12.56
CA THR A 4 0.34 -17.47 -13.78
C THR A 4 1.77 -16.96 -13.75
N VAL A 5 2.75 -17.85 -13.70
CA VAL A 5 4.16 -17.48 -13.86
C VAL A 5 4.52 -17.66 -15.32
N SER A 6 4.91 -16.57 -15.98
CA SER A 6 5.50 -16.60 -17.32
C SER A 6 6.79 -15.79 -17.28
N ASP A 7 7.90 -16.35 -17.76
CA ASP A 7 9.22 -15.70 -17.79
C ASP A 7 9.67 -15.11 -16.44
N GLY A 8 9.31 -15.77 -15.34
CA GLY A 8 9.64 -15.32 -13.97
C GLY A 8 8.78 -14.15 -13.47
N GLN A 9 7.79 -13.71 -14.25
CA GLN A 9 6.81 -12.70 -13.85
C GLN A 9 5.53 -13.35 -13.36
N GLU A 10 5.11 -12.99 -12.15
CA GLU A 10 3.82 -13.42 -11.60
C GLU A 10 2.69 -12.51 -12.13
N PHE A 11 1.85 -13.06 -13.00
CA PHE A 11 0.64 -12.41 -13.48
C PHE A 11 -0.54 -12.76 -12.59
N TYR A 12 -1.24 -11.73 -12.12
CA TYR A 12 -2.44 -11.85 -11.32
C TYR A 12 -3.66 -11.33 -12.08
N GLN A 13 -4.82 -11.92 -11.82
CA GLN A 13 -6.10 -11.50 -12.41
C GLN A 13 -6.42 -10.00 -12.24
N PHE A 14 -5.83 -9.35 -11.23
CA PHE A 14 -6.03 -7.92 -10.96
C PHE A 14 -5.14 -7.02 -11.83
N ASP A 15 -4.10 -7.56 -12.46
CA ASP A 15 -3.23 -6.78 -13.35
C ASP A 15 -3.92 -6.49 -14.69
N ALA A 16 -4.93 -7.31 -15.05
CA ALA A 16 -5.83 -7.05 -16.16
C ALA A 16 -6.77 -5.84 -15.94
N LEU A 17 -6.82 -5.28 -14.72
CA LEU A 17 -7.64 -4.11 -14.39
C LEU A 17 -6.91 -2.78 -14.64
N ASN A 18 -5.77 -2.81 -15.33
CA ASN A 18 -4.91 -1.64 -15.59
C ASN A 18 -4.60 -0.86 -14.29
N PRO A 19 -4.01 -1.52 -13.28
CA PRO A 19 -3.75 -0.89 -12.00
C PRO A 19 -2.73 0.25 -12.11
N THR A 20 -2.78 1.17 -11.17
CA THR A 20 -1.68 2.13 -11.00
C THR A 20 -0.56 1.47 -10.19
N SER A 21 0.68 1.59 -10.65
CA SER A 21 1.87 1.16 -9.90
C SER A 21 2.62 2.36 -9.36
N ILE A 22 2.99 2.29 -8.08
CA ILE A 22 3.88 3.26 -7.43
C ILE A 22 5.22 2.57 -7.18
N LEU A 23 6.30 3.21 -7.64
CA LEU A 23 7.66 2.67 -7.59
C LEU A 23 8.58 3.57 -6.78
N VAL A 24 9.49 2.97 -6.02
CA VAL A 24 10.66 3.64 -5.45
C VAL A 24 11.88 3.22 -6.25
N VAL A 25 12.63 4.21 -6.75
CA VAL A 25 13.82 3.99 -7.58
C VAL A 25 15.03 4.59 -6.89
N ASP A 26 16.08 3.79 -6.67
CA ASP A 26 17.39 4.24 -6.21
C ASP A 26 18.43 3.97 -7.30
N ARG A 27 19.13 5.01 -7.77
CA ARG A 27 20.15 4.92 -8.84
C ARG A 27 19.71 4.13 -10.08
N GLY A 28 18.46 4.28 -10.49
CA GLY A 28 17.88 3.59 -11.66
C GLY A 28 17.40 2.15 -11.40
N VAL A 29 17.51 1.66 -10.15
CA VAL A 29 17.03 0.34 -9.74
C VAL A 29 15.74 0.48 -8.93
N VAL A 30 14.73 -0.34 -9.24
CA VAL A 30 13.50 -0.39 -8.44
C VAL A 30 13.78 -1.10 -7.12
N VAL A 31 13.64 -0.36 -6.02
CA VAL A 31 13.87 -0.86 -4.64
C VAL A 31 12.58 -0.92 -3.83
N GLY A 32 11.45 -0.52 -4.41
CA GLY A 32 10.13 -0.67 -3.80
C GLY A 32 9.01 -0.56 -4.83
N HIS A 33 7.90 -1.23 -4.56
CA HIS A 33 6.72 -1.24 -5.42
C HIS A 33 5.45 -1.46 -4.60
N THR A 34 4.35 -0.85 -5.05
CA THR A 34 3.00 -1.27 -4.71
C THR A 34 2.07 -1.12 -5.91
N ARG A 35 0.99 -1.91 -5.90
CA ARG A 35 -0.13 -1.81 -6.83
C ARG A 35 -1.29 -1.09 -6.15
N VAL A 36 -1.96 -0.22 -6.89
CA VAL A 36 -3.10 0.59 -6.43
C VAL A 36 -4.31 0.35 -7.33
N LEU A 37 -5.47 0.12 -6.72
CA LEU A 37 -6.76 -0.04 -7.39
C LEU A 37 -7.86 0.78 -6.67
N PRO A 38 -8.91 1.25 -7.37
CA PRO A 38 -10.10 1.80 -6.71
C PRO A 38 -10.77 0.73 -5.83
N ALA A 39 -11.10 1.06 -4.58
CA ALA A 39 -11.68 0.11 -3.64
C ALA A 39 -13.12 -0.31 -4.00
N THR A 40 -13.82 0.48 -4.82
CA THR A 40 -15.17 0.15 -5.32
C THR A 40 -15.17 -0.96 -6.38
N GLY A 41 -14.01 -1.27 -6.96
CA GLY A 41 -13.85 -2.30 -7.98
C GLY A 41 -13.48 -3.68 -7.41
N PRO A 42 -13.24 -4.67 -8.29
CA PRO A 42 -12.67 -5.95 -7.89
C PRO A 42 -11.28 -5.78 -7.29
N THR A 43 -11.08 -6.36 -6.11
CA THR A 43 -9.98 -6.03 -5.20
C THR A 43 -9.47 -7.30 -4.53
N MET A 44 -8.22 -7.36 -4.09
CA MET A 44 -7.72 -8.51 -3.31
C MET A 44 -8.49 -8.67 -2.00
N LEU A 45 -8.79 -7.57 -1.31
CA LEU A 45 -9.61 -7.63 -0.10
C LEU A 45 -11.01 -8.19 -0.40
N SER A 46 -11.72 -7.63 -1.39
CA SER A 46 -13.10 -8.06 -1.68
C SER A 46 -13.22 -9.47 -2.28
N LYS A 47 -12.20 -9.95 -3.02
CA LYS A 47 -12.27 -11.24 -3.74
C LYS A 47 -11.51 -12.38 -3.08
N THR A 48 -10.44 -12.10 -2.35
CA THR A 48 -9.53 -13.15 -1.83
C THR A 48 -9.49 -13.16 -0.31
N PHE A 49 -9.51 -11.99 0.32
CA PHE A 49 -9.30 -11.85 1.75
C PHE A 49 -10.50 -11.26 2.49
N ALA A 50 -11.71 -11.43 1.96
CA ALA A 50 -12.93 -10.84 2.52
C ALA A 50 -13.15 -11.28 3.99
N TYR A 51 -12.69 -12.48 4.35
CA TYR A 51 -12.75 -13.01 5.72
C TYR A 51 -11.88 -12.26 6.74
N LEU A 52 -10.98 -11.35 6.31
CA LEU A 52 -10.20 -10.48 7.21
C LEU A 52 -10.97 -9.23 7.65
N ALA A 53 -12.14 -8.97 7.06
CA ALA A 53 -13.02 -7.89 7.48
C ALA A 53 -14.23 -8.48 8.22
N SER A 54 -14.52 -7.95 9.40
CA SER A 54 -15.75 -8.26 10.11
C SER A 54 -16.97 -7.81 9.28
N CYS A 55 -18.11 -8.46 9.52
CA CYS A 55 -19.35 -8.13 8.81
C CYS A 55 -19.66 -6.63 8.94
N GLY A 56 -19.83 -5.95 7.80
CA GLY A 56 -20.12 -4.50 7.74
C GLY A 56 -18.93 -3.57 7.99
N ALA A 57 -17.74 -4.08 8.31
CA ALA A 57 -16.57 -3.24 8.59
C ALA A 57 -15.93 -2.64 7.33
N TYR A 58 -16.06 -3.31 6.18
CA TYR A 58 -15.56 -2.85 4.90
C TYR A 58 -16.67 -2.23 4.05
N VAL A 59 -16.62 -0.91 3.89
CA VAL A 59 -17.60 -0.13 3.12
C VAL A 59 -16.85 0.70 2.08
N PRO A 60 -16.58 0.15 0.88
CA PRO A 60 -15.83 0.87 -0.14
C PRO A 60 -16.61 2.06 -0.70
N HIS A 61 -15.90 3.14 -1.02
CA HIS A 61 -16.46 4.34 -1.62
C HIS A 61 -15.48 4.94 -2.65
N SER A 62 -15.95 5.90 -3.45
CA SER A 62 -15.20 6.46 -4.60
C SER A 62 -13.90 7.19 -4.23
N ARG A 63 -13.69 7.50 -2.96
CA ARG A 63 -12.48 8.16 -2.44
C ARG A 63 -11.57 7.20 -1.67
N MET A 64 -11.83 5.89 -1.74
CA MET A 64 -11.02 4.85 -1.12
C MET A 64 -10.25 4.07 -2.19
N LEU A 65 -8.98 3.80 -1.90
CA LEU A 65 -8.10 2.97 -2.73
C LEU A 65 -7.76 1.67 -2.00
N GLU A 66 -7.52 0.58 -2.72
CA GLU A 66 -6.78 -0.57 -2.21
C GLU A 66 -5.32 -0.50 -2.64
N THR A 67 -4.40 -0.69 -1.71
CA THR A 67 -3.02 -1.06 -2.03
C THR A 67 -2.77 -2.55 -1.83
N SER A 68 -2.06 -3.18 -2.75
CA SER A 68 -1.55 -4.54 -2.63
C SER A 68 -0.12 -4.64 -3.18
N ARG A 69 0.52 -5.81 -3.05
CA ARG A 69 1.91 -6.04 -3.55
C ARG A 69 2.92 -5.06 -2.96
N PHE A 70 2.76 -4.64 -1.71
CA PHE A 70 3.75 -3.84 -1.02
C PHE A 70 5.03 -4.67 -0.88
N CYS A 71 6.06 -4.31 -1.64
CA CYS A 71 7.36 -4.95 -1.59
C CYS A 71 8.46 -3.90 -1.59
N VAL A 72 9.50 -4.19 -0.82
CA VAL A 72 10.70 -3.35 -0.71
C VAL A 72 11.90 -4.28 -0.69
N ASP A 73 12.93 -3.91 -1.45
CA ASP A 73 14.22 -4.57 -1.35
C ASP A 73 14.93 -4.04 -0.10
N THR A 74 14.92 -4.84 0.96
CA THR A 74 15.58 -4.50 2.22
C THR A 74 17.07 -4.83 2.23
N SER A 75 17.57 -5.57 1.22
CA SER A 75 19.00 -5.98 1.16
C SER A 75 19.92 -4.83 0.76
N THR A 76 19.38 -3.86 0.01
CA THR A 76 20.09 -2.67 -0.47
C THR A 76 19.67 -1.40 0.28
N ALA A 77 18.63 -1.48 1.13
CA ALA A 77 18.01 -0.30 1.72
C ALA A 77 18.77 0.25 2.94
N ARG A 78 19.15 1.53 2.84
CA ARG A 78 19.61 2.34 3.98
C ARG A 78 18.57 2.31 5.10
N LEU A 79 19.03 2.17 6.35
CA LEU A 79 18.19 2.23 7.54
C LEU A 79 18.18 3.65 8.12
N PHE A 80 17.04 4.08 8.66
CA PHE A 80 16.96 5.20 9.58
C PHE A 80 17.51 4.79 10.96
N ALA A 81 17.78 5.80 11.80
CA ALA A 81 18.27 5.60 13.17
C ALA A 81 17.33 4.75 14.04
N ASP A 82 16.04 4.67 13.71
CA ASP A 82 15.02 3.89 14.42
C ASP A 82 14.84 2.46 13.87
N GLY A 83 15.67 2.06 12.90
CA GLY A 83 15.71 0.74 12.28
C GLY A 83 14.69 0.52 11.16
N ILE A 84 14.00 1.56 10.68
CA ILE A 84 13.09 1.45 9.53
C ILE A 84 13.87 1.67 8.23
N HIS A 85 13.60 0.87 7.20
CA HIS A 85 14.24 1.05 5.89
C HIS A 85 13.74 2.32 5.18
N LEU A 86 14.67 3.07 4.58
CA LEU A 86 14.39 4.26 3.78
C LEU A 86 13.44 3.97 2.61
N ALA A 87 13.60 2.82 1.95
CA ALA A 87 12.72 2.40 0.86
C ALA A 87 11.27 2.21 1.33
N THR A 88 11.07 1.62 2.52
CA THR A 88 9.74 1.45 3.14
C THR A 88 9.08 2.80 3.37
N MET A 89 9.77 3.75 4.00
CA MET A 89 9.21 5.07 4.28
C MET A 89 8.97 5.87 3.01
N THR A 90 9.88 5.80 2.04
CA THR A 90 9.72 6.44 0.73
C THR A 90 8.50 5.89 0.00
N LEU A 91 8.27 4.57 0.04
CA LEU A 91 7.11 3.97 -0.60
C LEU A 91 5.80 4.37 0.09
N ILE A 92 5.75 4.35 1.44
CA ILE A 92 4.57 4.79 2.20
C ILE A 92 4.27 6.26 1.92
N ALA A 93 5.28 7.13 1.92
CA ALA A 93 5.13 8.54 1.60
C ALA A 93 4.61 8.76 0.17
N GLY A 94 5.11 7.98 -0.80
CA GLY A 94 4.66 8.02 -2.18
C GLY A 94 3.21 7.60 -2.35
N ILE A 95 2.80 6.53 -1.68
CA ILE A 95 1.41 6.07 -1.68
C ILE A 95 0.47 7.17 -1.16
N LEU A 96 0.79 7.75 0.00
CA LEU A 96 -0.06 8.78 0.61
C LEU A 96 -0.08 10.07 -0.21
N GLU A 97 1.07 10.52 -0.72
CA GLU A 97 1.13 11.73 -1.54
C GLU A 97 0.35 11.57 -2.83
N TRP A 98 0.49 10.43 -3.52
CA TRP A 98 -0.26 10.16 -4.73
C TRP A 98 -1.77 10.14 -4.47
N ALA A 99 -2.18 9.50 -3.38
CA ALA A 99 -3.58 9.46 -2.97
C ALA A 99 -4.13 10.86 -2.63
N ASP A 100 -3.39 11.66 -1.87
CA ASP A 100 -3.76 13.03 -1.48
C ASP A 100 -3.88 13.94 -2.71
N LEU A 101 -2.90 13.89 -3.63
CA LEU A 101 -2.93 14.64 -4.90
C LEU A 101 -4.11 14.23 -5.80
N GLY A 102 -4.52 12.95 -5.74
CA GLY A 102 -5.70 12.44 -6.43
C GLY A 102 -7.03 12.77 -5.75
N GLY A 103 -7.01 13.33 -4.53
CA GLY A 103 -8.20 13.64 -3.74
C GLY A 103 -8.84 12.43 -3.04
N TYR A 104 -8.11 11.32 -2.93
CA TYR A 104 -8.53 10.15 -2.15
C TYR A 104 -8.34 10.43 -0.65
N SER A 105 -9.19 9.83 0.18
CA SER A 105 -9.19 10.07 1.64
C SER A 105 -8.85 8.84 2.46
N GLU A 106 -8.91 7.65 1.87
CA GLU A 106 -8.64 6.40 2.58
C GLU A 106 -7.90 5.41 1.70
N ILE A 107 -6.99 4.66 2.31
CA ILE A 107 -6.36 3.49 1.72
C ILE A 107 -6.70 2.28 2.57
N VAL A 108 -7.32 1.28 1.95
CA VAL A 108 -7.47 -0.04 2.53
C VAL A 108 -6.32 -0.95 2.06
N THR A 109 -5.81 -1.78 2.96
CA THR A 109 -4.74 -2.72 2.65
C THR A 109 -4.89 -4.01 3.43
N VAL A 110 -4.50 -5.11 2.79
CA VAL A 110 -4.24 -6.39 3.48
C VAL A 110 -2.74 -6.47 3.68
N THR A 111 -2.32 -6.47 4.95
CA THR A 111 -0.91 -6.41 5.32
C THR A 111 -0.61 -7.31 6.51
N ASP A 112 0.66 -7.57 6.75
CA ASP A 112 1.09 -8.24 7.97
C ASP A 112 1.21 -7.31 9.19
N VAL A 113 1.21 -7.93 10.37
CA VAL A 113 1.37 -7.24 11.67
C VAL A 113 2.72 -6.53 11.83
N ARG A 114 3.75 -6.84 11.02
CA ARG A 114 5.04 -6.13 11.05
C ARG A 114 4.88 -4.77 10.39
N LEU A 115 4.23 -4.70 9.22
CA LEU A 115 3.95 -3.41 8.59
C LEU A 115 2.98 -2.57 9.43
N GLU A 116 1.97 -3.17 10.05
CA GLU A 116 1.10 -2.46 11.00
C GLU A 116 1.90 -1.81 12.14
N ARG A 117 2.89 -2.52 12.71
CA ARG A 117 3.77 -1.96 13.74
C ARG A 117 4.61 -0.80 13.21
N ILE A 118 5.13 -0.90 11.99
CA ILE A 118 5.87 0.18 11.34
C ILE A 118 4.97 1.40 11.19
N LEU A 119 3.78 1.24 10.61
CA LEU A 119 2.78 2.30 10.44
C LEU A 119 2.44 2.99 11.76
N ARG A 120 2.21 2.20 12.82
CA ARG A 120 1.97 2.74 14.18
C ARG A 120 3.16 3.54 14.72
N ARG A 121 4.40 3.07 14.52
CA ARG A 121 5.62 3.76 14.99
C ARG A 121 5.82 5.11 14.31
N VAL A 122 5.37 5.26 13.05
CA VAL A 122 5.51 6.49 12.27
C VAL A 122 4.28 7.38 12.32
N GLY A 123 3.36 7.13 13.25
CA GLY A 123 2.18 7.97 13.47
C GLY A 123 1.08 7.81 12.41
N LEU A 124 1.04 6.67 11.72
CA LEU A 124 -0.04 6.27 10.81
C LEU A 124 -0.78 5.05 11.37
N PRO A 125 -1.65 5.19 12.38
CA PRO A 125 -2.36 4.04 12.91
C PRO A 125 -3.26 3.40 11.84
N LEU A 126 -3.15 2.09 11.70
CA LEU A 126 -4.00 1.31 10.81
C LEU A 126 -5.29 0.92 11.56
N ARG A 127 -6.44 1.42 11.12
CA ARG A 127 -7.76 1.04 11.67
C ARG A 127 -8.12 -0.35 11.13
N ARG A 128 -7.93 -1.38 11.96
CA ARG A 128 -8.23 -2.77 11.57
C ARG A 128 -9.71 -2.95 11.22
N LEU A 129 -9.98 -3.73 10.19
CA LEU A 129 -11.33 -4.10 9.75
C LEU A 129 -11.85 -5.39 10.39
N GLY A 130 -10.98 -6.14 11.06
CA GLY A 130 -11.32 -7.41 11.69
C GLY A 130 -10.12 -7.99 12.45
N GLU A 131 -10.24 -9.26 12.83
CA GLU A 131 -9.18 -9.99 13.52
C GLU A 131 -8.03 -10.36 12.57
N THR A 132 -6.87 -10.64 13.15
CA THR A 132 -5.73 -11.18 12.41
C THR A 132 -5.97 -12.63 12.03
N SER A 133 -5.45 -13.06 10.88
CA SER A 133 -5.42 -14.46 10.48
C SER A 133 -4.04 -14.87 9.98
N ARG A 134 -3.71 -16.16 10.09
CA ARG A 134 -2.46 -16.68 9.54
C ARG A 134 -2.62 -16.93 8.04
N ILE A 135 -1.73 -16.33 7.25
CA ILE A 135 -1.68 -16.51 5.78
C ILE A 135 -0.26 -16.92 5.42
N GLY A 136 -0.09 -18.16 4.97
CA GLY A 136 1.24 -18.75 4.77
C GLY A 136 2.09 -18.67 6.03
N ASN A 137 3.21 -17.94 5.93
CA ASN A 137 4.19 -17.79 7.02
C ASN A 137 4.04 -16.50 7.84
N THR A 138 3.00 -15.70 7.59
CA THR A 138 2.79 -14.42 8.29
C THR A 138 1.44 -14.36 8.99
N ILE A 139 1.31 -13.40 9.91
CA ILE A 139 0.04 -13.02 10.54
C ILE A 139 -0.42 -11.75 9.83
N ALA A 140 -1.52 -11.85 9.11
CA ALA A 140 -2.08 -10.81 8.27
C ALA A 140 -3.39 -10.25 8.84
N LEU A 141 -3.74 -9.04 8.42
CA LEU A 141 -4.98 -8.35 8.75
C LEU A 141 -5.35 -7.37 7.62
N ALA A 142 -6.62 -6.99 7.57
CA ALA A 142 -7.08 -5.89 6.73
C ALA A 142 -7.26 -4.63 7.57
N GLY A 143 -6.91 -3.47 7.04
CA GLY A 143 -7.06 -2.21 7.74
C GLY A 143 -7.07 -0.99 6.82
N ILE A 144 -7.51 0.15 7.37
CA ILE A 144 -7.63 1.42 6.68
C ILE A 144 -6.65 2.44 7.27
N VAL A 145 -5.98 3.19 6.40
CA VAL A 145 -5.16 4.37 6.72
C VAL A 145 -5.83 5.60 6.13
N ASP A 146 -5.95 6.65 6.93
CA ASP A 146 -6.48 7.94 6.49
C ASP A 146 -5.42 8.69 5.66
N VAL A 147 -5.88 9.32 4.58
CA VAL A 147 -5.07 10.11 3.66
C VAL A 147 -5.40 11.58 3.83
N ASP A 148 -4.42 12.32 4.32
CA ASP A 148 -4.43 13.78 4.38
C ASP A 148 -2.98 14.32 4.34
N ALA A 149 -2.86 15.63 4.15
CA ALA A 149 -1.57 16.30 4.11
C ALA A 149 -0.70 16.09 5.37
N GLN A 150 -1.31 15.92 6.55
CA GLN A 150 -0.57 15.64 7.78
C GLN A 150 -0.01 14.22 7.78
N SER A 151 -0.80 13.22 7.38
CA SER A 151 -0.37 11.83 7.20
C SER A 151 0.81 11.75 6.25
N VAL A 152 0.76 12.46 5.11
CA VAL A 152 1.89 12.54 4.17
C VAL A 152 3.13 13.15 4.85
N GLN A 153 2.96 14.28 5.55
CA GLN A 153 4.08 14.99 6.17
C GLN A 153 4.76 14.16 7.27
N ARG A 154 4.02 13.34 8.02
CA ARG A 154 4.55 12.48 9.10
C ARG A 154 5.57 11.47 8.59
N VAL A 155 5.35 10.94 7.39
CA VAL A 155 6.15 9.83 6.87
C VAL A 155 7.18 10.22 5.83
N ARG A 156 7.17 11.47 5.34
CA ARG A 156 8.12 11.95 4.33
C ARG A 156 9.56 11.95 4.88
N PRO A 157 10.46 11.11 4.34
CA PRO A 157 11.90 11.25 4.60
C PRO A 157 12.44 12.63 4.20
N SER A 158 13.53 13.09 4.83
CA SER A 158 14.19 14.34 4.42
C SER A 158 14.76 14.28 2.99
N GLN A 159 15.18 13.09 2.53
CA GLN A 159 15.65 12.87 1.15
C GLN A 159 14.52 12.55 0.17
N TYR A 160 13.26 12.55 0.61
CA TYR A 160 12.11 12.23 -0.24
C TYR A 160 12.03 13.18 -1.44
N ARG A 161 11.88 12.60 -2.63
CA ARG A 161 11.63 13.32 -3.87
C ARG A 161 10.60 12.53 -4.65
N SER A 162 9.52 13.17 -5.06
CA SER A 162 8.51 12.59 -5.93
C SER A 162 8.48 13.31 -7.27
N THR A 163 8.11 12.57 -8.30
CA THR A 163 7.84 13.10 -9.65
C THR A 163 6.35 13.27 -9.90
N PHE A 164 5.51 13.09 -8.87
CA PHE A 164 4.07 13.24 -9.01
C PHE A 164 3.72 14.69 -9.33
N THR A 165 3.10 14.89 -10.49
CA THR A 165 2.42 16.13 -10.82
C THR A 165 0.99 16.04 -10.31
N LYS A 166 0.31 17.17 -10.07
CA LYS A 166 -1.14 17.16 -9.80
C LYS A 166 -1.82 16.34 -10.89
N LEU A 167 -2.41 15.21 -10.49
CA LEU A 167 -3.11 14.33 -11.43
C LEU A 167 -4.35 15.08 -11.89
N ASN A 168 -4.44 15.35 -13.18
CA ASN A 168 -5.72 15.75 -13.77
C ASN A 168 -6.68 14.57 -13.56
N ARG A 169 -7.79 14.80 -12.87
CA ARG A 169 -8.83 13.77 -12.64
C ARG A 169 -9.19 13.14 -13.98
N ALA A 170 -8.90 11.86 -14.15
CA ALA A 170 -9.58 11.06 -15.16
C ALA A 170 -11.04 10.95 -14.69
N VAL A 171 -11.93 11.58 -15.45
CA VAL A 171 -13.39 11.57 -15.25
C VAL A 171 -13.93 10.18 -15.60
#